data_AF-A0A962SYN4-F1
#
_entry.id   AF-A0A962SYN4-F1
#
_cell.length_a   1.000
_cell.length_b   1.000
_cell.length_c   1.000
_cell.angle_alpha   90.00
_cell.angle_beta   90.00
_cell.angle_gamma   90.00
#
_symmetry.space_group_name_H-M   'P 1'
#
loop_
_entity.id
_entity.type
_entity.pdbx_description
1 polymer ?
#
loop_
_entity_poly.entity_id
_entity_poly.type
_entity_poly.pdbx_seq_one_letter_code
_entity_poly.pdbx_strand_id
1 'polypeptide(L)'
;MPGSEFALIDRYFAAHDVRRPDVVLGIGDDCALLVPPSGQQLAVTMDTLIADVHFFAAADPEGIGHKALAVNLSDLAAMGATPAWATLALTLPQVDEKWLDAFCRGLFTLA
;
A
#
# COMPACT_ATOMS: atom_id res chain seq x y z
N MET A 1 6.73 -24.31 -3.84
CA MET A 1 7.51 -23.21 -4.42
C MET A 1 6.83 -21.93 -3.96
N PRO A 2 7.54 -20.91 -3.48
CA PRO A 2 6.93 -19.59 -3.36
C PRO A 2 6.34 -19.23 -4.73
N GLY A 3 5.15 -18.62 -4.74
CA GLY A 3 4.57 -18.11 -5.98
C GLY A 3 5.56 -17.16 -6.67
N SER A 4 5.47 -17.04 -8.00
CA SER A 4 6.14 -15.93 -8.68
C SER A 4 5.71 -14.60 -8.05
N GLU A 5 6.51 -13.54 -8.23
CA GLU A 5 6.15 -12.18 -7.81
C GLU A 5 4.72 -11.82 -8.23
N PHE A 6 4.36 -12.08 -9.50
CA PHE A 6 3.01 -11.89 -10.01
C PHE A 6 1.94 -12.65 -9.22
N ALA A 7 2.17 -13.92 -8.87
CA ALA A 7 1.22 -14.70 -8.08
C ALA A 7 1.03 -14.15 -6.65
N LEU A 8 2.08 -13.55 -6.07
CA LEU A 8 1.98 -12.87 -4.77
C LEU A 8 1.20 -11.56 -4.90
N ILE A 9 1.45 -10.79 -5.96
CA ILE A 9 0.71 -9.56 -6.26
C ILE A 9 -0.78 -9.86 -6.40
N ASP A 10 -1.12 -10.85 -7.23
CA ASP A 10 -2.50 -11.24 -7.48
C ASP A 10 -3.21 -11.68 -6.20
N ARG A 11 -2.55 -12.52 -5.40
CA ARG A 11 -3.13 -13.10 -4.19
C ARG A 11 -3.32 -12.10 -3.06
N TYR A 12 -2.31 -11.27 -2.80
CA TYR A 12 -2.27 -10.44 -1.60
C TYR A 12 -2.72 -9.00 -1.85
N PHE A 13 -2.47 -8.44 -3.03
CA PHE A 13 -2.74 -7.04 -3.32
C PHE A 13 -3.90 -6.84 -4.31
N ALA A 14 -3.96 -7.59 -5.41
CA ALA A 14 -5.00 -7.43 -6.43
C ALA A 14 -6.36 -8.04 -6.06
N ALA A 15 -6.40 -8.97 -5.10
CA ALA A 15 -7.64 -9.62 -4.65
C ALA A 15 -8.68 -8.65 -4.03
N HIS A 16 -8.26 -7.45 -3.66
CA HIS A 16 -9.12 -6.38 -3.15
C HIS A 16 -9.58 -5.46 -4.30
N ASP A 17 -10.34 -6.00 -5.27
CA ASP A 17 -10.82 -5.24 -6.45
C ASP A 17 -11.85 -4.17 -6.06
N VAL A 18 -11.35 -2.97 -5.71
CA VAL A 18 -12.17 -1.78 -5.49
C VAL A 18 -12.26 -1.00 -6.80
N ARG A 19 -13.42 -1.09 -7.46
CA ARG A 19 -13.66 -0.36 -8.72
C ARG A 19 -14.07 1.07 -8.44
N ARG A 20 -13.23 1.99 -8.90
CA ARG A 20 -13.41 3.44 -8.75
C ARG A 20 -13.37 4.14 -10.10
N PRO A 21 -14.30 5.07 -10.39
CA PRO A 21 -14.34 5.76 -11.69
C PRO A 21 -13.12 6.66 -11.93
N ASP A 22 -12.44 7.07 -10.86
CA ASP A 22 -11.21 7.86 -10.90
C ASP A 22 -9.93 7.01 -11.04
N VAL A 23 -10.06 5.68 -11.11
CA VAL A 23 -8.99 4.72 -11.42
C VAL A 23 -9.27 4.11 -12.80
N VAL A 24 -8.69 4.71 -13.85
CA VAL A 24 -8.87 4.28 -15.24
C VAL A 24 -8.09 2.98 -15.52
N LEU A 25 -6.93 2.83 -14.89
CA LEU A 25 -6.09 1.63 -14.93
C LEU A 25 -5.48 1.41 -13.54
N GLY A 26 -5.74 0.23 -12.95
CA GLY A 26 -5.26 -0.17 -11.62
C GLY A 26 -4.09 -1.16 -11.67
N ILE A 27 -4.03 -2.07 -10.69
CA ILE A 27 -3.02 -3.14 -10.62
C ILE A 27 -3.17 -4.08 -11.84
N GLY A 28 -2.05 -4.48 -12.44
CA GLY A 28 -2.00 -5.49 -13.52
C GLY A 28 -1.34 -5.02 -14.83
N ASP A 29 -0.83 -3.80 -14.87
CA ASP A 29 -0.12 -3.22 -16.01
C ASP A 29 1.13 -2.45 -15.52
N ASP A 30 1.91 -1.87 -16.44
CA ASP A 30 3.18 -1.18 -16.14
C ASP A 30 3.00 0.11 -15.31
N CYS A 31 1.79 0.68 -15.29
CA CYS A 31 1.46 1.87 -14.49
C CYS A 31 -0.05 1.99 -14.21
N ALA A 32 -0.39 2.80 -13.20
CA ALA A 32 -1.76 3.21 -12.95
C ALA A 32 -2.11 4.49 -13.74
N LEU A 33 -3.36 4.59 -14.21
CA LEU A 33 -3.93 5.80 -14.81
C LEU A 33 -5.03 6.33 -13.89
N LEU A 34 -4.82 7.53 -13.34
CA LEU A 34 -5.65 8.14 -12.29
C LEU A 34 -6.19 9.49 -12.74
N VAL A 35 -7.43 9.81 -12.39
CA VAL A 35 -8.09 11.07 -12.78
C VAL A 35 -8.43 11.88 -11.52
N PRO A 36 -7.63 12.92 -11.20
CA PRO A 36 -7.97 13.84 -10.12
C PRO A 36 -9.29 14.58 -10.41
N PRO A 37 -10.09 14.89 -9.38
CA PRO A 37 -11.30 15.70 -9.55
C PRO A 37 -10.99 17.06 -10.18
N SER A 38 -11.88 17.54 -11.04
CA SER A 38 -11.71 18.85 -11.69
C SER A 38 -11.63 19.98 -10.66
N GLY A 39 -10.72 20.93 -10.89
CA GLY A 39 -10.51 22.07 -10.00
C GLY A 39 -9.75 21.75 -8.71
N GLN A 40 -9.29 20.51 -8.50
CA GLN A 40 -8.43 20.13 -7.39
C GLN A 40 -6.97 19.97 -7.83
N GLN A 41 -6.07 20.04 -6.87
CA GLN A 41 -4.66 19.69 -7.05
C GLN A 41 -4.39 18.32 -6.44
N LEU A 42 -3.49 17.57 -7.05
CA LEU A 42 -3.03 16.30 -6.49
C LEU A 42 -1.94 16.56 -5.45
N ALA A 43 -2.19 16.20 -4.20
CA ALA A 43 -1.18 16.11 -3.15
C ALA A 43 -0.60 14.70 -3.12
N VAL A 44 0.74 14.60 -3.05
CA VAL A 44 1.46 13.32 -3.04
C VAL A 44 2.43 13.33 -1.86
N THR A 45 2.44 12.24 -1.08
CA THR A 45 3.45 11.95 -0.05
C THR A 45 3.95 10.52 -0.26
N MET A 46 5.15 10.23 0.25
CA MET A 46 5.73 8.89 0.23
C MET A 46 6.75 8.75 1.36
N ASP A 47 6.43 7.87 2.31
CA ASP A 47 7.33 7.46 3.38
C ASP A 47 7.92 6.07 3.16
N THR A 48 9.20 5.91 3.52
CA THR A 48 9.87 4.61 3.53
C THR A 48 10.08 4.14 4.96
N LEU A 49 9.57 2.95 5.31
CA LEU A 49 9.77 2.32 6.60
C LEU A 49 10.78 1.18 6.49
N ILE A 50 11.84 1.25 7.30
CA ILE A 50 12.96 0.29 7.30
C ILE A 50 13.00 -0.44 8.65
N ALA A 51 13.13 -1.76 8.61
CA ALA A 51 13.28 -2.60 9.81
C ALA A 51 14.53 -2.18 10.62
N ASP A 52 14.40 -2.20 11.94
CA ASP A 52 15.35 -1.73 12.95
C ASP A 52 15.73 -0.23 12.87
N VAL A 53 15.04 0.54 12.01
CA VAL A 53 15.11 2.02 11.98
C VAL A 53 13.77 2.63 12.38
N HIS A 54 12.68 2.20 11.74
CA HIS A 54 11.33 2.75 11.94
C HIS A 54 10.39 1.82 12.72
N PHE A 55 10.72 0.54 12.78
CA PHE A 55 10.03 -0.51 13.53
C PHE A 55 11.02 -1.65 13.83
N PHE A 56 10.80 -2.43 14.89
CA PHE A 56 11.66 -3.58 15.20
C PHE A 56 11.46 -4.70 14.18
N ALA A 57 12.53 -5.39 13.76
CA ALA A 57 12.41 -6.52 12.84
C ALA A 57 11.48 -7.64 13.34
N ALA A 58 11.30 -7.76 14.66
CA ALA A 58 10.40 -8.72 15.30
C ALA A 58 8.99 -8.16 15.60
N ALA A 59 8.67 -6.95 15.12
CA ALA A 59 7.34 -6.37 15.30
C ALA A 59 6.27 -7.18 14.55
N ASP A 60 5.04 -7.11 15.07
CA ASP A 60 3.88 -7.75 14.45
C ASP A 60 3.66 -7.22 13.01
N PRO A 61 3.65 -8.09 11.98
CA PRO A 61 3.49 -7.66 10.60
C PRO A 61 2.19 -6.91 10.34
N GLU A 62 1.11 -7.24 11.05
CA GLU A 62 -0.17 -6.54 10.93
C GLU A 62 -0.05 -5.08 11.39
N GLY A 63 0.61 -4.84 12.53
CA GLY A 63 0.98 -3.50 12.97
C GLY A 63 1.91 -2.76 11.98
N ILE A 64 2.83 -3.46 11.33
CA ILE A 64 3.71 -2.89 10.30
C ILE A 64 2.88 -2.44 9.08
N GLY A 65 1.98 -3.29 8.59
CA GLY A 65 1.09 -2.97 7.45
C GLY A 65 0.19 -1.78 7.73
N HIS A 66 -0.44 -1.73 8.90
CA HIS A 66 -1.23 -0.58 9.34
C HIS A 66 -0.38 0.68 9.38
N LYS A 67 0.81 0.62 10.00
CA LYS A 67 1.72 1.78 10.11
C LYS A 67 2.18 2.28 8.74
N ALA A 68 2.45 1.39 7.78
CA ALA A 68 2.91 1.74 6.45
C ALA A 68 1.96 2.70 5.70
N LEU A 69 0.64 2.50 5.84
CA LEU A 69 -0.35 3.41 5.27
C LEU A 69 -0.65 4.59 6.20
N ALA A 70 -0.75 4.36 7.52
CA ALA A 70 -1.13 5.39 8.49
C ALA A 70 -0.22 6.62 8.50
N VAL A 71 1.10 6.45 8.32
CA VAL A 71 2.05 7.58 8.29
C VAL A 71 1.77 8.52 7.11
N ASN A 72 1.58 7.96 5.91
CA ASN A 72 1.24 8.72 4.71
C ASN A 72 -0.15 9.38 4.82
N LEU A 73 -1.13 8.69 5.43
CA LEU A 73 -2.45 9.28 5.69
C LEU A 73 -2.37 10.47 6.67
N SER A 74 -1.47 10.41 7.65
CA SER A 74 -1.22 11.50 8.60
C SER A 74 -0.70 12.76 7.90
N ASP A 75 0.23 12.63 6.95
CA ASP A 75 0.75 13.75 6.17
C ASP A 75 -0.35 14.41 5.33
N LEU A 76 -1.16 13.60 4.65
CA LEU A 76 -2.29 14.11 3.86
C LEU A 76 -3.29 14.86 4.75
N ALA A 77 -3.59 14.32 5.94
CA ALA A 77 -4.45 14.97 6.91
C ALA A 77 -3.87 16.31 7.39
N ALA A 78 -2.56 16.40 7.62
CA ALA A 78 -1.90 17.64 8.02
C ALA A 78 -1.97 18.74 6.93
N MET A 79 -2.05 18.34 5.66
CA MET A 79 -2.26 19.23 4.52
C MET A 79 -3.74 19.53 4.23
N GLY A 80 -4.68 18.94 4.97
CA GLY A 80 -6.12 19.04 4.71
C GLY A 80 -6.54 18.33 3.42
N ALA A 81 -5.72 17.42 2.89
CA ALA A 81 -6.00 16.67 1.68
C ALA A 81 -6.94 15.50 1.98
N THR A 82 -7.79 15.14 1.01
CA THR A 82 -8.59 13.90 1.07
C THR A 82 -7.81 12.76 0.43
N PRO A 83 -7.49 11.67 1.14
CA PRO A 83 -6.81 10.52 0.56
C PRO A 83 -7.62 9.89 -0.58
N ALA A 84 -6.95 9.52 -1.67
CA ALA A 84 -7.60 8.95 -2.84
C ALA A 84 -7.04 7.58 -3.23
N TRP A 85 -5.71 7.49 -3.37
CA TRP A 85 -5.03 6.29 -3.86
C TRP A 85 -3.70 6.10 -3.10
N ALA A 86 -3.18 4.88 -3.09
CA ALA A 86 -1.88 4.56 -2.51
C ALA A 86 -1.09 3.63 -3.43
N THR A 87 0.22 3.81 -3.45
CA THR A 87 1.18 2.88 -4.08
C THR A 87 2.04 2.26 -3.00
N LEU A 88 2.38 0.98 -3.14
CA LEU A 88 3.26 0.26 -2.21
C LEU A 88 4.51 -0.23 -2.93
N ALA A 89 5.67 0.11 -2.40
CA ALA A 89 6.94 -0.52 -2.74
C ALA A 89 7.41 -1.35 -1.53
N LEU A 90 7.37 -2.68 -1.66
CA LEU A 90 7.71 -3.61 -0.58
C LEU A 90 8.93 -4.43 -0.96
N THR A 91 9.99 -4.32 -0.17
CA THR A 91 11.21 -5.14 -0.32
C THR A 91 11.31 -6.10 0.85
N LEU A 92 11.45 -7.40 0.56
CA LEU A 92 11.63 -8.45 1.56
C LEU A 92 12.92 -9.22 1.27
N PRO A 93 13.70 -9.61 2.30
CA PRO A 93 14.89 -10.43 2.11
C PRO A 93 14.56 -11.83 1.58
N GLN A 94 13.37 -12.34 1.91
CA GLN A 94 12.82 -13.60 1.43
C GLN A 94 11.29 -13.52 1.44
N VAL A 95 10.64 -14.29 0.56
CA VAL A 95 9.18 -14.41 0.57
C VAL A 95 8.75 -15.19 1.81
N ASP A 96 7.95 -14.55 2.66
CA ASP A 96 7.22 -15.19 3.77
C ASP A 96 5.73 -14.89 3.62
N GLU A 97 4.97 -15.91 3.22
CA GLU A 97 3.53 -15.78 2.97
C GLU A 97 2.73 -15.50 4.24
N LYS A 98 3.16 -15.99 5.41
CA LYS A 98 2.47 -15.70 6.68
C LYS A 98 2.68 -14.25 7.08
N TRP A 99 3.90 -13.76 6.86
CA TRP A 99 4.22 -12.34 7.09
C TRP A 99 3.43 -11.45 6.12
N LEU A 100 3.40 -11.78 4.82
CA LEU A 100 2.65 -11.04 3.80
C LEU A 100 1.15 -11.00 4.09
N ASP A 101 0.56 -12.13 4.47
CA ASP A 101 -0.85 -12.25 4.84
C ASP A 101 -1.19 -11.32 6.03
N ALA A 102 -0.37 -11.34 7.08
CA ALA A 102 -0.54 -10.46 8.24
C ALA A 102 -0.32 -8.97 7.90
N PHE A 103 0.73 -8.66 7.14
CA PHE A 103 1.00 -7.30 6.67
C PHE A 103 -0.18 -6.75 5.85
N CYS A 104 -0.72 -7.54 4.93
CA CYS A 104 -1.83 -7.11 4.09
C CYS A 104 -3.11 -6.88 4.92
N ARG A 105 -3.43 -7.74 5.91
CA ARG A 105 -4.55 -7.48 6.83
C ARG A 105 -4.44 -6.11 7.50
N GLY A 106 -3.25 -5.78 7.99
CA GLY A 106 -2.98 -4.50 8.64
C GLY A 106 -3.13 -3.31 7.69
N LEU A 107 -2.57 -3.44 6.48
CA LEU A 107 -2.65 -2.44 5.43
C LEU A 107 -4.10 -2.16 5.01
N PHE A 108 -4.85 -3.21 4.67
CA PHE A 108 -6.22 -3.10 4.15
C PHE A 108 -7.27 -2.74 5.21
N THR A 109 -6.93 -2.76 6.49
CA THR A 109 -7.81 -2.21 7.54
C THR A 109 -7.98 -0.69 7.41
N LEU A 110 -7.03 -0.01 6.76
CA LEU A 110 -7.06 1.44 6.52
C LEU A 110 -7.33 1.85 5.06
N ALA A 111 -7.45 0.89 4.14
CA ALA A 111 -7.50 1.13 2.70
C ALA A 111 -8.92 1.08 2.12
#